data_AF-A0A323UQ20-F1
#
_entry.id   AF-A0A323UQ20-F1
#
_cell.length_a   1.000
_cell.length_b   1.000
_cell.length_c   1.000
_cell.angle_alpha   90.00
_cell.angle_beta   90.00
_cell.angle_gamma   90.00
#
_symmetry.space_group_name_H-M   'P 1'
#
loop_
_entity.id
_entity.type
_entity.pdbx_description
1 polymer ?
#
loop_
_entity_poly.entity_id
_entity_poly.type
_entity_poly.pdbx_seq_one_letter_code
_entity_poly.pdbx_strand_id
1 'polypeptide(L)'
;GYPSAWLVALLIHRNIPFCMRCDVQDNGFAVVRRFMRSGQPEAFVTLPAPSVRDATDYECPRTPPRVRLIRQITPQGKVRVLMTSLCDTERFPLEAFAE
;
A
#
# COMPACT_ATOMS: atom_id res chain seq x y z
N GLY A 1 3.04 2.55 13.56
CA GLY A 1 2.20 1.35 13.44
C GLY A 1 1.97 1.11 11.96
N TYR A 2 2.26 -0.10 11.48
CA TYR A 2 2.12 -0.42 10.07
C TYR A 2 0.64 -0.73 9.76
N PRO A 3 0.05 -0.26 8.64
CA PRO A 3 -1.30 -0.65 8.28
C PRO A 3 -1.33 -2.16 8.05
N SER A 4 -2.11 -2.85 8.87
CA SER A 4 -2.34 -4.29 8.76
C SER A 4 -3.06 -4.61 7.44
N ALA A 5 -2.86 -5.82 6.93
CA ALA A 5 -3.51 -6.27 5.70
C ALA A 5 -5.04 -6.20 5.79
N TRP A 6 -5.59 -6.36 6.99
CA TRP A 6 -7.03 -6.24 7.25
C TRP A 6 -7.56 -4.85 6.95
N LEU A 7 -6.83 -3.78 7.28
CA LEU A 7 -7.29 -2.41 7.05
C LEU A 7 -7.38 -2.13 5.55
N VAL A 8 -6.35 -2.56 4.81
CA VAL A 8 -6.33 -2.43 3.35
C VAL A 8 -7.47 -3.24 2.71
N ALA A 9 -7.67 -4.49 3.14
CA ALA A 9 -8.75 -5.34 2.64
C ALA A 9 -10.13 -4.72 2.93
N LEU A 10 -10.34 -4.17 4.13
CA LEU A 10 -11.58 -3.52 4.52
C LEU A 10 -11.86 -2.27 3.67
N LEU A 11 -10.89 -1.39 3.47
CA LEU A 11 -11.06 -0.17 2.68
C LEU A 11 -11.38 -0.49 1.21
N ILE A 12 -10.69 -1.47 0.62
CA ILE A 12 -11.00 -1.93 -0.75
C ILE A 12 -12.40 -2.53 -0.80
N HIS A 13 -12.76 -3.38 0.17
CA HIS A 13 -14.09 -4.00 0.22
C HIS A 13 -15.22 -2.97 0.34
N ARG A 14 -15.00 -1.90 1.10
CA ARG A 14 -15.95 -0.79 1.25
C ARG A 14 -15.87 0.25 0.14
N ASN A 15 -15.03 0.02 -0.88
CA ASN A 15 -14.80 0.93 -1.99
C ASN A 15 -14.38 2.36 -1.55
N ILE A 16 -13.56 2.43 -0.50
CA ILE A 16 -13.03 3.70 0.05
C ILE A 16 -11.63 3.93 -0.56
N PRO A 17 -11.43 4.98 -1.37
CA PRO A 17 -10.13 5.34 -1.88
C PRO A 17 -9.18 5.74 -0.73
N PHE A 18 -7.92 5.31 -0.80
CA PHE A 18 -6.93 5.68 0.21
C PHE A 18 -5.56 5.91 -0.42
N CYS A 19 -4.74 6.71 0.26
CA CYS A 19 -3.31 6.84 0.04
C CYS A 19 -2.64 6.95 1.41
N MET A 20 -1.77 5.99 1.74
CA MET A 20 -1.14 5.91 3.06
C MET A 20 0.36 5.76 2.94
N ARG A 21 1.11 6.40 3.84
CA ARG A 21 2.55 6.18 3.94
C ARG A 21 2.85 4.81 4.55
N CYS A 22 3.75 4.07 3.93
CA CYS A 22 4.32 2.85 4.47
C CYS A 22 5.71 3.14 5.04
N ASP A 23 5.83 3.06 6.36
CA ASP A 23 7.14 3.10 7.02
C ASP A 23 7.82 1.73 6.87
N VAL A 24 9.06 1.72 6.36
CA VAL A 24 9.82 0.51 5.98
C VAL A 24 10.59 -0.09 7.17
N GLN A 25 10.22 0.24 8.40
CA GLN A 25 10.84 -0.36 9.59
C GLN A 25 10.61 -1.88 9.62
N ASP A 26 11.40 -2.61 10.42
CA ASP A 26 11.60 -4.07 10.32
C ASP A 26 10.33 -4.95 10.35
N ASN A 27 9.19 -4.42 10.79
CA ASN A 27 7.89 -5.11 10.84
C ASN A 27 6.94 -4.83 9.66
N GLY A 28 7.39 -4.19 8.57
CA GLY A 28 6.57 -3.94 7.37
C GLY A 28 6.44 -5.15 6.41
N PHE A 29 5.52 -5.09 5.43
CA PHE A 29 5.35 -6.16 4.44
C PHE A 29 6.65 -6.42 3.66
N ALA A 30 7.01 -7.69 3.48
CA ALA A 30 8.15 -8.10 2.66
C ALA A 30 8.08 -7.55 1.22
N VAL A 31 6.87 -7.39 0.68
CA VAL A 31 6.63 -6.84 -0.66
C VAL A 31 7.01 -5.36 -0.77
N VAL A 32 6.78 -4.56 0.29
CA VAL A 32 7.19 -3.16 0.34
C VAL A 32 8.72 -3.04 0.43
N ARG A 33 9.38 -3.91 1.20
CA ARG A 33 10.85 -3.97 1.23
C ARG A 33 11.44 -4.35 -0.13
N ARG A 34 10.84 -5.32 -0.82
CA ARG A 34 11.24 -5.70 -2.18
C ARG A 34 11.08 -4.54 -3.16
N PHE A 35 9.94 -3.83 -3.10
CA PHE A 35 9.70 -2.64 -3.90
C PHE A 35 10.77 -1.56 -3.65
N MET A 36 11.08 -1.27 -2.39
CA MET A 36 12.12 -0.29 -2.04
C MET A 36 13.49 -0.63 -2.63
N ARG A 37 13.89 -1.90 -2.63
CA ARG A 37 15.15 -2.35 -3.23
C ARG A 37 15.14 -2.34 -4.76
N SER A 38 13.97 -2.36 -5.39
CA SER A 38 13.87 -2.46 -6.86
C SER A 38 14.26 -1.17 -7.61
N GLY A 39 14.31 -0.03 -6.93
CA GLY A 39 14.55 1.28 -7.57
C GLY A 39 13.37 1.82 -8.40
N GLN A 40 12.32 1.02 -8.64
CA GLN A 40 11.19 1.43 -9.48
C GLN A 40 10.42 2.61 -8.88
N PRO A 41 9.83 3.49 -9.72
CA PRO A 41 8.99 4.59 -9.28
C PRO A 41 7.65 4.10 -8.73
N GLU A 42 7.14 2.97 -9.23
CA GLU A 42 5.91 2.34 -8.75
C GLU A 42 5.87 0.84 -9.03
N ALA A 43 4.95 0.14 -8.35
CA ALA A 43 4.61 -1.24 -8.64
C ALA A 43 3.19 -1.57 -8.18
N PHE A 44 2.48 -2.39 -8.96
CA PHE A 44 1.26 -3.04 -8.50
C PHE A 44 1.63 -4.32 -7.76
N VAL A 45 1.13 -4.47 -6.54
CA VAL A 45 1.48 -5.58 -5.67
C VAL A 45 0.23 -6.20 -5.04
N THR A 46 0.35 -7.46 -4.64
CA THR A 46 -0.66 -8.15 -3.83
C THR A 46 -0.11 -8.31 -2.43
N LEU A 47 -0.86 -7.87 -1.43
CA LEU A 47 -0.50 -8.06 -0.02
C LEU A 47 -0.95 -9.45 0.46
N PRO A 48 -0.39 -9.96 1.56
CA PRO A 48 -0.94 -11.15 2.21
C PRO A 48 -2.43 -10.96 2.53
N ALA A 49 -3.22 -12.02 2.42
CA ALA A 49 -4.59 -12.00 2.91
C ALA A 49 -4.61 -11.72 4.43
N PRO A 50 -5.68 -11.05 4.93
CA PRO A 50 -5.91 -10.96 6.36
C PRO A 50 -5.90 -12.34 7.04
N SER A 51 -5.51 -12.39 8.31
CA SER A 51 -5.62 -13.63 9.09
C SER A 51 -7.10 -14.00 9.29
N VAL A 52 -7.40 -15.26 9.66
CA VAL A 52 -8.78 -15.66 10.00
C VAL A 52 -9.32 -14.78 11.14
N ARG A 53 -8.49 -14.54 12.15
CA ARG A 53 -8.86 -13.70 13.30
C ARG A 53 -9.18 -12.28 12.86
N ASP A 54 -8.31 -11.64 12.08
CA ASP A 54 -8.57 -10.26 11.63
C ASP A 54 -9.82 -10.18 10.74
N ALA A 55 -10.01 -11.15 9.85
CA ALA A 55 -11.20 -11.19 8.98
C ALA A 55 -12.50 -11.28 9.80
N THR A 56 -12.49 -12.05 10.89
CA THR A 56 -13.61 -12.15 11.83
C THR A 56 -13.76 -10.88 12.67
N ASP A 57 -12.69 -10.42 13.32
CA ASP A 57 -12.71 -9.31 14.27
C ASP A 57 -13.08 -7.98 13.58
N TYR A 58 -12.68 -7.79 12.33
CA TYR A 58 -12.92 -6.56 11.55
C TYR A 58 -13.93 -6.72 10.42
N GLU A 59 -14.61 -7.87 10.35
CA GLU A 59 -15.64 -8.18 9.35
C GLU A 59 -15.18 -7.84 7.92
N CYS A 60 -13.94 -8.20 7.59
CA CYS A 60 -13.31 -7.88 6.31
C CYS A 60 -13.06 -9.16 5.49
N PRO A 61 -13.07 -9.07 4.15
CA PRO A 61 -12.88 -10.25 3.33
C PRO A 61 -11.45 -10.77 3.46
N ARG A 62 -11.31 -12.09 3.50
CA ARG A 62 -10.01 -12.77 3.54
C ARG A 62 -9.34 -12.89 2.16
N THR A 63 -9.62 -11.95 1.26
CA THR A 63 -9.06 -11.90 -0.10
C THR A 63 -7.75 -11.11 -0.08
N PRO A 64 -6.66 -11.60 -0.68
CA PRO A 64 -5.42 -10.84 -0.83
C PRO A 64 -5.66 -9.50 -1.53
N PRO A 65 -5.46 -8.34 -0.87
CA PRO A 65 -5.75 -7.06 -1.48
C PRO A 65 -4.66 -6.66 -2.47
N ARG A 66 -5.08 -6.12 -3.62
CA ARG A 66 -4.19 -5.53 -4.64
C ARG A 66 -4.07 -4.03 -4.40
N VAL A 67 -2.85 -3.53 -4.42
CA VAL A 67 -2.54 -2.10 -4.20
C VAL A 67 -1.45 -1.64 -5.15
N ARG A 68 -1.35 -0.33 -5.33
CA ARG A 68 -0.23 0.33 -6.00
C ARG A 68 0.72 0.88 -4.94
N LEU A 69 2.01 0.57 -5.08
CA LEU A 69 3.07 1.18 -4.31
C LEU A 69 3.72 2.26 -5.16
N ILE A 70 3.98 3.42 -4.55
CA ILE A 70 4.62 4.57 -5.21
C ILE A 70 5.84 4.96 -4.38
N ARG A 71 6.98 5.11 -5.04
CA ARG A 71 8.19 5.65 -4.45
C ARG A 71 8.08 7.17 -4.54
N GLN A 72 7.96 7.79 -3.38
CA GLN A 72 7.96 9.23 -3.30
C GLN A 72 9.31 9.72 -2.77
N ILE A 73 9.87 10.71 -3.47
CA ILE A 73 11.12 11.38 -3.10
C ILE A 73 10.75 12.81 -2.69
N THR A 74 10.98 13.17 -1.42
CA THR A 74 10.71 14.54 -0.96
C THR A 74 11.71 15.52 -1.57
N PRO A 75 11.43 16.84 -1.58
CA PRO A 75 12.38 17.85 -2.06
C PRO A 75 13.76 17.80 -1.37
N GLN A 76 13.82 17.30 -0.13
CA GLN A 76 15.06 17.12 0.64
C GLN A 76 15.74 15.77 0.36
N GLY A 77 15.30 15.01 -0.64
CA GLY A 77 15.86 13.72 -1.05
C GLY A 77 15.46 12.53 -0.17
N LYS A 78 14.48 12.67 0.73
CA LYS A 78 14.02 11.54 1.56
C LYS A 78 13.13 10.62 0.73
N VAL A 79 13.45 9.34 0.71
CA VAL A 79 12.65 8.32 0.03
C VAL A 79 11.60 7.76 1.01
N ARG A 80 10.34 7.77 0.60
CA ARG A 80 9.22 7.12 1.31
C ARG A 80 8.39 6.28 0.33
N VAL A 81 7.63 5.33 0.85
CA VAL A 81 6.67 4.54 0.05
C VAL A 81 5.26 5.00 0.40
N LEU A 82 4.47 5.27 -0.62
CA LEU A 82 3.02 5.38 -0.50
C LEU A 82 2.38 4.07 -0.98
N MET A 83 1.30 3.68 -0.33
CA MET A 83 0.42 2.59 -0.73
C MET A 83 -0.96 3.17 -1.00
N THR A 84 -1.54 2.82 -2.13
CA THR A 84 -2.83 3.39 -2.55
C THR A 84 -3.70 2.36 -3.28
N SER A 85 -5.02 2.54 -3.16
CA SER A 85 -6.01 1.86 -4.01
C SER A 85 -6.24 2.55 -5.36
N LEU A 86 -5.59 3.71 -5.60
CA LEU A 86 -5.68 4.49 -6.84
C LEU A 86 -4.84 3.85 -7.96
N CYS A 87 -5.39 2.80 -8.56
CA CYS A 87 -4.70 1.96 -9.55
C CYS A 87 -4.80 2.43 -11.00
N ASP A 88 -5.71 3.35 -11.31
CA ASP A 88 -5.84 3.95 -12.64
C ASP A 88 -4.72 4.99 -12.85
N THR A 89 -3.73 4.65 -13.68
CA THR A 89 -2.53 5.48 -13.89
C THR A 89 -2.79 6.68 -14.78
N GLU A 90 -3.84 6.66 -15.60
CA GLU A 90 -4.23 7.79 -16.44
C GLU A 90 -4.94 8.85 -15.58
N ARG A 91 -5.85 8.41 -14.70
CA ARG A 91 -6.56 9.29 -13.77
C ARG A 91 -5.70 9.76 -12.60
N PHE A 92 -4.77 8.91 -12.13
CA PHE A 92 -3.88 9.19 -11.00
C PHE A 92 -2.42 8.98 -11.43
N PRO A 93 -1.84 9.91 -12.19
CA PRO A 93 -0.47 9.79 -12.66
C PRO A 93 0.53 9.90 -11.50
N LEU A 94 1.76 9.42 -11.69
CA LEU A 94 2.81 9.39 -10.65
C LEU A 94 3.10 10.77 -10.05
N GLU A 95 3.07 11.79 -10.90
CA GLU A 95 3.35 13.18 -10.59
C GLU A 95 2.36 13.73 -9.55
N ALA A 96 1.14 13.20 -9.49
CA ALA A 96 0.13 13.58 -8.49
C ALA A 96 0.52 13.19 -7.05
N PHE A 97 1.59 12.39 -6.88
CA PHE A 97 2.07 11.89 -5.60
C PHE A 97 3.43 12.47 -5.19
N ALA A 98 3.90 13.52 -5.86
CA ALA A 98 5.25 14.07 -5.65
C ALA A 98 5.40 14.88 -4.33
N GLU A 99 4.31 15.40 -3.74
CA GLU A 99 4.32 16.34 -2.59
C GLU A 99 4.39 15.69 -1.17
#